data_AF-A0A2M7SYV3-F1
#
_entry.id   AF-A0A2M7SYV3-F1
#
_cell.length_a   1.000
_cell.length_b   1.000
_cell.length_c   1.000
_cell.angle_alpha   90.00
_cell.angle_beta   90.00
_cell.angle_gamma   90.00
#
_symmetry.space_group_name_H-M   'P 1'
#
loop_
_entity.id
_entity.type
_entity.pdbx_description
1 polymer ?
#
loop_
_entity_poly.entity_id
_entity_poly.type
_entity_poly.pdbx_seq_one_letter_code
_entity_poly.pdbx_strand_id
1 'polypeptide(L)'
;MNYGQTTCADTPVRAVSAPPVRTRGVRTWRFDARGGLPQGCTFSRASTATRFDENGDLVDVPTGQVRAGFDPLGTGFKGYILEPQRTNLIPYSAASTAHWTLILSPTLTNLSLNALRRFDGLKVASGGAISSAAKSGTYTANRGEAYALRFYYKAGTSGKAYATWGGDMSLSGPVGALAVSFTHTAIGLTVSDLVNTDFGGGIYAVSCVVRTTGTGTINSYLSFGPSTSVAGEDVILLGAQCEVGDYPTSYIPTSGAAGTRAAEAFTLTMPFLTNGLFYSSASATDVSLGNFSQNEVMVDSLATRSATSFYAELG
;
A
#
# COMPACT_ATOMS: atom_id res chain seq x y z
N MET A 1 57.14 72.32 -29.47
CA MET A 1 57.04 70.88 -29.18
C MET A 1 57.46 70.65 -27.74
N ASN A 2 56.52 70.40 -26.84
CA ASN A 2 56.48 69.19 -26.01
C ASN A 2 55.32 69.28 -25.04
N TYR A 3 54.60 68.17 -24.98
CA TYR A 3 53.31 67.96 -24.34
C TYR A 3 53.41 68.08 -22.81
N GLY A 4 52.36 68.66 -22.21
CA GLY A 4 52.19 68.71 -20.76
C GLY A 4 51.92 67.33 -20.16
N GLN A 5 52.59 67.03 -19.06
CA GLN A 5 52.20 65.96 -18.15
C GLN A 5 51.55 66.59 -16.92
N THR A 6 50.22 66.46 -16.86
CA THR A 6 49.42 66.74 -15.66
C THR A 6 49.51 65.51 -14.76
N THR A 7 49.96 65.71 -13.53
CA THR A 7 50.06 64.71 -12.47
C THR A 7 48.67 64.19 -12.08
N CYS A 8 48.38 62.90 -12.25
CA CYS A 8 47.27 62.26 -11.54
C CYS A 8 47.76 61.77 -10.17
N ALA A 9 47.17 62.30 -9.11
CA ALA A 9 47.35 61.78 -7.77
C ALA A 9 46.53 60.49 -7.63
N ASP A 10 47.17 59.41 -7.18
CA ASP A 10 46.51 58.15 -6.86
C ASP A 10 45.55 58.34 -5.68
N THR A 11 44.25 58.30 -5.94
CA THR A 11 43.23 58.13 -4.91
C THR A 11 43.24 56.66 -4.47
N PRO A 12 43.41 56.33 -3.18
CA PRO A 12 43.33 54.93 -2.75
C PRO A 12 41.90 54.42 -2.94
N VAL A 13 41.74 53.41 -3.79
CA VAL A 13 40.47 52.70 -3.96
C VAL A 13 40.15 52.00 -2.64
N ARG A 14 39.14 52.50 -1.94
CA ARG A 14 38.59 51.88 -0.73
C ARG A 14 38.04 50.51 -1.12
N ALA A 15 38.69 49.43 -0.70
CA ALA A 15 38.17 48.09 -0.88
C ALA A 15 36.80 48.00 -0.20
N VAL A 16 35.73 47.95 -0.99
CA VAL A 16 34.41 47.58 -0.51
C VAL A 16 34.50 46.10 -0.17
N SER A 17 34.53 45.77 1.12
CA SER A 17 34.43 44.37 1.56
C SER A 17 33.16 43.79 0.94
N ALA A 18 33.31 42.78 0.08
CA ALA A 18 32.16 42.02 -0.39
C ALA A 18 31.38 41.53 0.84
N PRO A 19 30.04 41.68 0.88
CA PRO A 19 29.26 41.11 1.96
C PRO A 19 29.58 39.62 2.04
N PRO A 20 29.66 39.04 3.26
CA PRO A 20 29.92 37.62 3.39
C PRO A 20 28.90 36.86 2.54
N VAL A 21 29.39 36.06 1.60
CA VAL A 21 28.55 35.10 0.88
C VAL A 21 27.99 34.17 1.94
N ARG A 22 26.76 34.43 2.38
CA ARG A 22 26.01 33.49 3.21
C ARG A 22 25.86 32.25 2.34
N THR A 23 26.54 31.16 2.71
CA THR A 23 26.29 29.84 2.13
C THR A 23 24.79 29.58 2.24
N ARG A 24 24.11 29.60 1.10
CA ARG A 24 22.67 29.40 0.98
C ARG A 24 22.36 28.03 1.58
N GLY A 25 21.75 28.02 2.76
CA GLY A 25 21.52 26.79 3.51
C GLY A 25 20.47 25.95 2.81
N VAL A 26 20.91 24.98 2.00
CA VAL A 26 20.02 23.92 1.52
C VAL A 26 19.73 23.02 2.72
N ARG A 27 18.49 23.05 3.21
CA ARG A 27 18.02 22.03 4.15
C ARG A 27 17.56 20.83 3.35
N THR A 28 18.14 19.68 3.65
CA THR A 28 17.77 18.40 3.04
C THR A 28 17.02 17.58 4.08
N TRP A 29 15.76 17.28 3.79
CA TRP A 29 15.00 16.29 4.55
C TRP A 29 15.24 14.93 3.92
N ARG A 30 15.97 14.06 4.63
CA ARG A 30 16.17 12.68 4.22
C ARG A 30 15.18 11.79 4.94
N PHE A 31 14.32 11.12 4.16
CA PHE A 31 13.50 10.03 4.66
C PHE A 31 14.33 8.75 4.54
N ASP A 32 15.08 8.40 5.57
CA ASP A 32 15.79 7.13 5.65
C ASP A 32 15.27 6.26 6.79
N ALA A 33 15.62 4.97 6.75
CA ALA A 33 15.15 3.96 7.68
C ALA A 33 15.64 4.16 9.13
N ARG A 34 16.53 5.14 9.40
CA ARG A 34 17.23 5.26 10.69
C ARG A 34 16.48 6.12 11.70
N GLY A 35 15.20 5.80 11.91
CA GLY A 35 14.58 5.95 13.23
C GLY A 35 14.01 7.31 13.59
N GLY A 36 13.33 7.99 12.67
CA GLY A 36 12.50 9.13 13.02
C GLY A 36 11.99 9.92 11.83
N LEU A 37 10.89 10.63 12.03
CA LEU A 37 10.51 11.67 11.09
C LEU A 37 11.56 12.78 11.13
N PRO A 38 11.93 13.37 9.98
CA PRO A 38 12.81 14.52 9.96
C PRO A 38 12.32 15.67 10.84
N GLN A 39 13.23 16.52 11.30
CA GLN A 39 12.86 17.70 12.08
C GLN A 39 11.87 18.59 11.30
N GLY A 40 10.79 19.01 11.97
CA GLY A 40 9.71 19.79 11.38
C GLY A 40 8.59 18.94 10.78
N CYS A 41 8.73 17.62 10.75
CA CYS A 41 7.67 16.71 10.33
C CYS A 41 6.85 16.24 11.53
N THR A 42 5.53 16.18 11.36
CA THR A 42 4.63 15.48 12.29
C THR A 42 3.83 14.42 11.56
N PHE A 43 3.38 13.42 12.30
CA PHE A 43 2.56 12.33 11.79
C PHE A 43 1.43 12.06 12.77
N SER A 44 0.24 11.77 12.23
CA SER A 44 -0.86 11.26 13.03
C SER A 44 -1.60 10.12 12.31
N ARG A 45 -2.03 9.15 13.12
CA ARG A 45 -2.95 8.08 12.74
C ARG A 45 -3.68 7.63 14.00
N ALA A 46 -5.00 7.64 14.00
CA ALA A 46 -5.84 7.36 15.17
C ALA A 46 -6.17 5.85 15.37
N SER A 47 -5.32 4.95 14.85
CA SER A 47 -5.51 3.49 14.99
C SER A 47 -4.18 2.74 14.88
N THR A 48 -4.15 1.49 15.33
CA THR A 48 -3.10 0.52 14.97
C THR A 48 -3.14 0.21 13.47
N ALA A 49 -2.00 -0.08 12.87
CA ALA A 49 -1.91 -0.47 11.46
C ALA A 49 -0.80 -1.51 11.28
N THR A 50 -0.81 -2.27 10.19
CA THR A 50 0.25 -3.26 9.93
C THR A 50 1.28 -2.75 8.93
N ARG A 51 2.47 -3.36 8.91
CA ARG A 51 3.48 -3.19 7.86
C ARG A 51 4.35 -4.44 7.77
N PHE A 52 5.04 -4.60 6.66
CA PHE A 52 6.20 -5.49 6.62
C PHE A 52 7.38 -4.84 7.33
N ASP A 53 8.09 -5.62 8.14
CA ASP A 53 9.37 -5.22 8.74
C ASP A 53 10.56 -5.64 7.86
N GLU A 54 11.77 -5.38 8.34
CA GLU A 54 13.03 -5.69 7.64
C GLU A 54 13.26 -7.19 7.39
N ASN A 55 12.57 -8.06 8.13
CA ASN A 55 12.62 -9.52 7.97
C ASN A 55 11.54 -10.05 7.02
N GLY A 56 10.64 -9.17 6.54
CA GLY A 56 9.47 -9.55 5.76
C GLY A 56 8.31 -10.08 6.60
N ASP A 57 8.32 -9.84 7.91
CA ASP A 57 7.24 -10.23 8.80
C ASP A 57 6.16 -9.15 8.85
N LEU A 58 4.88 -9.57 8.94
CA LEU A 58 3.75 -8.65 9.01
C LEU A 58 3.47 -8.29 10.47
N VAL A 59 3.92 -7.10 10.87
CA VAL A 59 3.90 -6.61 12.26
C VAL A 59 2.89 -5.48 12.47
N ASP A 60 2.38 -5.36 13.70
CA ASP A 60 1.56 -4.22 14.11
C ASP A 60 2.42 -3.01 14.46
N VAL A 61 1.91 -1.83 14.11
CA VAL A 61 2.49 -0.52 14.45
C VAL A 61 1.48 0.25 15.30
N PRO A 62 1.87 0.66 16.53
CA PRO A 62 1.00 1.40 17.43
C PRO A 62 0.45 2.70 16.82
N THR A 63 -0.69 3.15 17.34
CA THR A 63 -1.31 4.45 17.02
C THR A 63 -0.29 5.58 17.11
N GLY A 64 -0.35 6.53 16.17
CA GLY A 64 0.54 7.70 16.14
C GLY A 64 1.99 7.42 15.71
N GLN A 65 2.37 6.16 15.47
CA GLN A 65 3.71 5.84 14.95
C GLN A 65 3.70 5.71 13.42
N VAL A 66 4.67 6.37 12.79
CA VAL A 66 4.90 6.29 11.34
C VAL A 66 5.28 4.86 10.95
N ARG A 67 4.81 4.40 9.79
CA ARG A 67 5.14 3.07 9.26
C ARG A 67 6.26 3.17 8.22
N ALA A 68 7.43 2.64 8.56
CA ALA A 68 8.51 2.41 7.60
C ALA A 68 8.19 1.17 6.75
N GLY A 69 7.94 1.34 5.45
CA GLY A 69 7.69 0.25 4.53
C GLY A 69 8.97 -0.45 4.13
N PHE A 70 8.97 -1.78 4.20
CA PHE A 70 10.07 -2.65 3.77
C PHE A 70 9.61 -3.56 2.65
N ASP A 71 10.56 -3.99 1.82
CA ASP A 71 10.34 -5.09 0.90
C ASP A 71 10.19 -6.39 1.71
N PRO A 72 9.10 -7.14 1.55
CA PRO A 72 8.95 -8.41 2.23
C PRO A 72 9.96 -9.49 1.77
N LEU A 73 10.64 -9.30 0.64
CA LEU A 73 11.76 -10.14 0.22
C LEU A 73 13.12 -9.71 0.82
N GLY A 74 13.12 -8.78 1.77
CA GLY A 74 14.34 -8.32 2.46
C GLY A 74 15.24 -7.42 1.62
N THR A 75 14.75 -6.87 0.49
CA THR A 75 15.55 -5.95 -0.35
C THR A 75 15.72 -4.55 0.26
N GLY A 76 15.21 -4.35 1.47
CA GLY A 76 15.43 -3.16 2.28
C GLY A 76 14.24 -2.20 2.32
N PHE A 77 14.50 -1.03 2.90
CA PHE A 77 13.51 0.04 3.09
C PHE A 77 13.01 0.62 1.75
N LYS A 78 11.70 0.84 1.65
CA LYS A 78 11.02 1.36 0.46
C LYS A 78 10.43 2.76 0.62
N GLY A 79 10.46 3.32 1.83
CA GLY A 79 9.84 4.61 2.15
C GLY A 79 8.84 4.50 3.29
N TYR A 80 8.30 5.64 3.70
CA TYR A 80 7.21 5.66 4.68
C TYR A 80 5.87 5.37 3.98
N ILE A 81 5.00 4.65 4.68
CA ILE A 81 3.65 4.32 4.20
C ILE A 81 2.71 5.44 4.64
N LEU A 82 1.96 5.98 3.67
CA LEU A 82 0.84 6.89 3.87
C LEU A 82 -0.38 6.33 3.14
N GLU A 83 -1.38 5.91 3.90
CA GLU A 83 -2.59 5.32 3.35
C GLU A 83 -3.84 6.03 3.92
N PRO A 84 -4.89 6.22 3.09
CA PRO A 84 -6.14 6.84 3.52
C PRO A 84 -6.86 5.95 4.53
N GLN A 85 -7.96 6.46 5.11
CA GLN A 85 -8.82 5.59 5.91
C GLN A 85 -9.38 4.47 5.03
N ARG A 86 -9.32 3.24 5.54
CA ARG A 86 -9.92 2.08 4.90
C ARG A 86 -10.55 1.15 5.92
N THR A 87 -11.56 0.42 5.46
CA THR A 87 -12.27 -0.59 6.24
C THR A 87 -12.18 -1.91 5.51
N ASN A 88 -11.64 -2.93 6.17
CA ASN A 88 -11.72 -4.30 5.68
C ASN A 88 -13.10 -4.87 6.02
N LEU A 89 -13.89 -5.17 4.99
CA LEU A 89 -15.26 -5.64 5.10
C LEU A 89 -15.36 -7.12 5.48
N ILE A 90 -14.26 -7.88 5.39
CA ILE A 90 -14.23 -9.29 5.80
C ILE A 90 -14.28 -9.37 7.33
N PRO A 91 -15.27 -10.04 7.95
CA PRO A 91 -15.39 -10.08 9.41
C PRO A 91 -14.24 -10.82 10.11
N TYR A 92 -13.63 -11.79 9.42
CA TYR A 92 -12.50 -12.59 9.91
C TYR A 92 -11.45 -12.70 8.81
N SER A 93 -10.48 -11.79 8.82
CA SER A 93 -9.51 -11.64 7.73
C SER A 93 -8.41 -12.70 7.75
N ALA A 94 -8.11 -13.31 8.90
CA ALA A 94 -7.27 -14.51 8.98
C ALA A 94 -8.12 -15.77 8.76
N ALA A 95 -7.63 -16.70 7.94
CA ALA A 95 -8.39 -17.89 7.57
C ALA A 95 -8.30 -18.98 8.64
N SER A 96 -9.45 -19.54 9.03
CA SER A 96 -9.56 -20.68 9.93
C SER A 96 -10.89 -21.41 9.75
N THR A 97 -10.96 -22.68 10.16
CA THR A 97 -12.20 -23.47 10.12
C THR A 97 -13.32 -22.93 10.99
N ALA A 98 -13.02 -22.06 11.96
CA ALA A 98 -14.02 -21.47 12.85
C ALA A 98 -14.95 -20.47 12.14
N HIS A 99 -14.45 -19.82 11.08
CA HIS A 99 -15.13 -18.68 10.46
C HIS A 99 -15.16 -18.72 8.94
N TRP A 100 -14.29 -19.51 8.31
CA TRP A 100 -14.34 -19.77 6.88
C TRP A 100 -15.10 -21.07 6.61
N THR A 101 -16.09 -20.98 5.73
CA THR A 101 -17.07 -22.04 5.44
C THR A 101 -16.79 -22.72 4.11
N LEU A 102 -17.55 -23.77 3.79
CA LEU A 102 -17.34 -24.62 2.61
C LEU A 102 -18.12 -24.10 1.39
N ILE A 103 -17.50 -24.14 0.21
CA ILE A 103 -18.17 -24.10 -1.10
C ILE A 103 -17.81 -25.36 -1.86
N LEU A 104 -18.81 -26.14 -2.29
CA LEU A 104 -18.62 -27.37 -3.07
C LEU A 104 -17.72 -28.39 -2.37
N SER A 105 -17.98 -28.58 -1.07
CA SER A 105 -17.47 -29.67 -0.21
C SER A 105 -15.94 -29.90 -0.17
N PRO A 106 -15.06 -28.88 -0.06
CA PRO A 106 -13.66 -29.10 0.24
C PRO A 106 -13.48 -29.66 1.66
N THR A 107 -12.30 -30.19 1.93
CA THR A 107 -11.87 -30.44 3.32
C THR A 107 -11.03 -29.27 3.80
N LEU A 108 -11.44 -28.64 4.90
CA LEU A 108 -10.70 -27.56 5.55
C LEU A 108 -9.93 -28.08 6.76
N THR A 109 -8.65 -27.70 6.88
CA THR A 109 -7.80 -28.10 8.02
C THR A 109 -6.99 -26.91 8.49
N ASN A 110 -7.11 -26.54 9.77
CA ASN A 110 -6.22 -25.54 10.37
C ASN A 110 -4.79 -26.05 10.40
N LEU A 111 -3.84 -25.16 10.13
CA LEU A 111 -2.42 -25.41 10.24
C LEU A 111 -1.83 -24.55 11.38
N SER A 112 -0.52 -24.63 11.58
CA SER A 112 0.22 -23.76 12.52
C SER A 112 1.52 -23.31 11.86
N LEU A 113 1.40 -22.68 10.69
CA LEU A 113 2.53 -22.31 9.85
C LEU A 113 3.29 -21.08 10.35
N ASN A 114 2.61 -20.20 11.09
CA ASN A 114 3.13 -18.89 11.46
C ASN A 114 3.69 -18.12 10.24
N ALA A 115 3.00 -18.22 9.10
CA ALA A 115 3.37 -17.59 7.85
C ALA A 115 3.32 -16.06 7.97
N LEU A 116 4.37 -15.37 7.48
CA LEU A 116 4.57 -13.92 7.67
C LEU A 116 4.51 -13.48 9.14
N ARG A 117 4.78 -14.41 10.08
CA ARG A 117 4.55 -14.29 11.53
C ARG A 117 3.16 -13.80 11.96
N ARG A 118 2.16 -14.04 11.11
CA ARG A 118 0.79 -13.58 11.32
C ARG A 118 -0.24 -14.69 11.16
N PHE A 119 -0.05 -15.55 10.18
CA PHE A 119 -1.09 -16.46 9.72
C PHE A 119 -0.75 -17.91 10.03
N ASP A 120 -1.63 -18.57 10.77
CA ASP A 120 -1.53 -20.02 11.02
C ASP A 120 -1.79 -20.84 9.76
N GLY A 121 -2.70 -20.36 8.90
CA GLY A 121 -3.04 -20.96 7.61
C GLY A 121 -4.18 -21.96 7.69
N LEU A 122 -4.97 -21.99 6.62
CA LEU A 122 -6.10 -22.89 6.41
C LEU A 122 -5.84 -23.70 5.14
N LYS A 123 -5.57 -25.00 5.29
CA LYS A 123 -5.48 -25.91 4.13
C LYS A 123 -6.87 -26.11 3.55
N VAL A 124 -6.99 -25.89 2.24
CA VAL A 124 -8.21 -26.09 1.45
C VAL A 124 -7.97 -27.21 0.45
N ALA A 125 -8.37 -28.42 0.79
CA ALA A 125 -8.25 -29.58 -0.10
C ALA A 125 -9.52 -29.76 -0.94
N SER A 126 -9.37 -29.97 -2.25
CA SER A 126 -10.47 -30.08 -3.20
C SER A 126 -11.39 -31.26 -2.85
N GLY A 127 -12.70 -31.03 -2.99
CA GLY A 127 -13.72 -32.07 -2.92
C GLY A 127 -13.98 -32.76 -4.27
N GLY A 128 -13.22 -32.41 -5.31
CA GLY A 128 -13.38 -32.92 -6.68
C GLY A 128 -13.99 -31.92 -7.66
N ALA A 129 -14.31 -30.70 -7.23
CA ALA A 129 -14.73 -29.61 -8.11
C ALA A 129 -13.64 -28.54 -8.21
N ILE A 130 -13.40 -28.01 -9.42
CA ILE A 130 -12.41 -26.94 -9.65
C ILE A 130 -12.67 -25.72 -8.76
N SER A 131 -13.94 -25.41 -8.51
CA SER A 131 -14.40 -24.30 -7.69
C SER A 131 -14.62 -24.66 -6.21
N SER A 132 -14.21 -25.84 -5.74
CA SER A 132 -14.19 -26.15 -4.31
C SER A 132 -13.31 -25.13 -3.58
N ALA A 133 -13.86 -24.45 -2.56
CA ALA A 133 -13.18 -23.32 -1.93
C ALA A 133 -13.59 -23.10 -0.46
N ALA A 134 -12.71 -22.47 0.31
CA ALA A 134 -13.04 -21.84 1.58
C ALA A 134 -13.69 -20.48 1.32
N LYS A 135 -14.80 -20.18 2.00
CA LYS A 135 -15.62 -18.98 1.85
C LYS A 135 -15.59 -18.13 3.10
N SER A 136 -15.36 -16.83 2.96
CA SER A 136 -15.44 -15.87 4.06
C SER A 136 -16.87 -15.70 4.57
N GLY A 137 -17.02 -15.05 5.73
CA GLY A 137 -18.29 -14.43 6.11
C GLY A 137 -18.78 -13.46 5.03
N THR A 138 -20.10 -13.28 4.94
CA THR A 138 -20.70 -12.34 3.99
C THR A 138 -20.67 -10.91 4.50
N TYR A 139 -20.59 -9.96 3.58
CA TYR A 139 -20.67 -8.53 3.84
C TYR A 139 -21.51 -7.83 2.78
N THR A 140 -21.96 -6.62 3.08
CA THR A 140 -22.68 -5.78 2.13
C THR A 140 -21.68 -4.98 1.30
N ALA A 141 -21.83 -5.04 -0.01
CA ALA A 141 -21.17 -4.16 -0.97
C ALA A 141 -22.22 -3.35 -1.74
N ASN A 142 -21.82 -2.22 -2.31
CA ASN A 142 -22.65 -1.34 -3.11
C ASN A 142 -22.24 -1.46 -4.58
N ARG A 143 -23.23 -1.44 -5.47
CA ARG A 143 -22.99 -1.32 -6.91
C ARG A 143 -22.47 0.08 -7.23
N GLY A 144 -21.61 0.17 -8.24
CA GLY A 144 -20.99 1.42 -8.68
C GLY A 144 -19.71 1.78 -7.91
N GLU A 145 -19.43 1.13 -6.78
CA GLU A 145 -18.19 1.30 -6.04
C GLU A 145 -17.08 0.38 -6.55
N ALA A 146 -15.84 0.83 -6.37
CA ALA A 146 -14.65 0.00 -6.54
C ALA A 146 -14.29 -0.69 -5.23
N TYR A 147 -13.92 -1.97 -5.32
CA TYR A 147 -13.45 -2.76 -4.20
C TYR A 147 -12.06 -3.29 -4.48
N ALA A 148 -11.11 -2.92 -3.64
CA ALA A 148 -9.77 -3.49 -3.64
C ALA A 148 -9.76 -4.80 -2.85
N LEU A 149 -9.39 -5.87 -3.55
CA LEU A 149 -9.32 -7.23 -3.01
C LEU A 149 -7.87 -7.62 -2.81
N ARG A 150 -7.57 -8.35 -1.73
CA ARG A 150 -6.29 -9.03 -1.56
C ARG A 150 -6.47 -10.37 -0.87
N PHE A 151 -5.83 -11.40 -1.41
CA PHE A 151 -5.70 -12.71 -0.79
C PHE A 151 -4.23 -12.98 -0.49
N TYR A 152 -3.94 -13.49 0.71
CA TYR A 152 -2.64 -14.05 1.08
C TYR A 152 -2.79 -15.57 1.11
N TYR A 153 -1.87 -16.28 0.47
CA TYR A 153 -1.94 -17.73 0.35
C TYR A 153 -0.55 -18.35 0.22
N LYS A 154 -0.46 -19.64 0.45
CA LYS A 154 0.76 -20.42 0.28
C LYS A 154 0.50 -21.57 -0.69
N ALA A 155 1.50 -21.88 -1.52
CA ALA A 155 1.46 -23.01 -2.44
C ALA A 155 1.12 -24.31 -1.69
N GLY A 156 0.16 -25.06 -2.23
CA GLY A 156 -0.17 -26.41 -1.80
C GLY A 156 0.18 -27.43 -2.88
N THR A 157 -0.45 -28.60 -2.80
CA THR A 157 -0.18 -29.72 -3.71
C THR A 157 -0.76 -29.55 -5.12
N SER A 158 -1.79 -28.72 -5.30
CA SER A 158 -2.43 -28.50 -6.62
C SER A 158 -1.52 -27.79 -7.63
N GLY A 159 -0.61 -26.94 -7.15
CA GLY A 159 0.16 -26.01 -8.00
C GLY A 159 -0.68 -24.90 -8.66
N LYS A 160 -2.01 -24.92 -8.46
CA LYS A 160 -2.96 -23.92 -8.95
C LYS A 160 -3.76 -23.32 -7.80
N ALA A 161 -4.41 -22.20 -8.08
CA ALA A 161 -5.31 -21.53 -7.15
C ALA A 161 -6.49 -20.89 -7.88
N TYR A 162 -7.56 -20.71 -7.13
CA TYR A 162 -8.83 -20.12 -7.55
C TYR A 162 -9.25 -19.11 -6.48
N ALA A 163 -9.66 -17.91 -6.87
CA ALA A 163 -10.13 -16.87 -5.96
C ALA A 163 -11.39 -16.20 -6.53
N THR A 164 -12.36 -15.84 -5.69
CA THR A 164 -13.60 -15.18 -6.15
C THR A 164 -13.99 -13.99 -5.31
N TRP A 165 -14.79 -13.13 -5.94
CA TRP A 165 -15.63 -12.14 -5.26
C TRP A 165 -17.09 -12.45 -5.61
N GLY A 166 -17.82 -12.92 -4.60
CA GLY A 166 -19.13 -13.51 -4.79
C GLY A 166 -19.09 -14.67 -5.81
N GLY A 167 -20.17 -14.77 -6.60
CA GLY A 167 -20.22 -15.59 -7.81
C GLY A 167 -19.95 -14.79 -9.09
N ASP A 168 -19.54 -13.52 -8.97
CA ASP A 168 -19.55 -12.55 -10.07
C ASP A 168 -18.18 -12.36 -10.72
N MET A 169 -17.09 -12.71 -10.03
CA MET A 169 -15.73 -12.66 -10.54
C MET A 169 -14.95 -13.88 -10.07
N SER A 170 -14.13 -14.45 -10.96
CA SER A 170 -13.08 -15.38 -10.55
C SER A 170 -11.71 -15.07 -11.14
N LEU A 171 -10.68 -15.33 -10.34
CA LEU A 171 -9.30 -15.44 -10.75
C LEU A 171 -8.88 -16.91 -10.66
N SER A 172 -8.11 -17.40 -11.61
CA SER A 172 -7.50 -18.73 -11.52
C SER A 172 -6.22 -18.83 -12.31
N GLY A 173 -5.41 -19.84 -11.99
CA GLY A 173 -4.16 -20.11 -12.68
C GLY A 173 -3.14 -20.80 -11.78
N PRO A 174 -1.89 -20.92 -12.25
CA PRO A 174 -0.78 -21.37 -11.42
C PRO A 174 -0.63 -20.49 -10.17
N VAL A 175 -0.19 -21.09 -9.07
CA VAL A 175 0.17 -20.34 -7.85
C VAL A 175 1.23 -19.28 -8.20
N GLY A 176 1.01 -18.04 -7.73
CA GLY A 176 1.86 -16.89 -8.03
C GLY A 176 1.60 -16.22 -9.39
N ALA A 177 0.69 -16.74 -10.21
CA ALA A 177 0.37 -16.21 -11.52
C ALA A 177 -1.12 -16.36 -11.87
N LEU A 178 -2.01 -15.97 -10.95
CA LEU A 178 -3.45 -16.01 -11.20
C LEU A 178 -3.83 -14.93 -12.23
N ALA A 179 -4.78 -15.26 -13.10
CA ALA A 179 -5.35 -14.37 -14.10
C ALA A 179 -6.87 -14.30 -13.95
N VAL A 180 -7.50 -13.27 -14.54
CA VAL A 180 -8.96 -13.18 -14.60
C VAL A 180 -9.49 -14.34 -15.45
N SER A 181 -10.33 -15.19 -14.86
CA SER A 181 -10.95 -16.34 -15.55
C SER A 181 -12.44 -16.17 -15.78
N PHE A 182 -13.10 -15.29 -15.02
CA PHE A 182 -14.52 -14.99 -15.22
C PHE A 182 -14.86 -13.59 -14.70
N THR A 183 -15.71 -12.88 -15.44
CA THR A 183 -16.41 -11.67 -15.00
C THR A 183 -17.87 -11.75 -15.42
N HIS A 184 -18.77 -11.32 -14.53
CA HIS A 184 -20.19 -11.33 -14.81
C HIS A 184 -20.60 -10.10 -15.64
N THR A 185 -20.81 -10.31 -16.94
CA THR A 185 -21.10 -9.24 -17.90
C THR A 185 -22.44 -8.52 -17.65
N ALA A 186 -23.46 -9.23 -17.16
CA ALA A 186 -24.80 -8.66 -16.96
C ALA A 186 -24.83 -7.53 -15.90
N ILE A 187 -23.85 -7.51 -14.98
CA ILE A 187 -23.70 -6.46 -13.97
C ILE A 187 -22.57 -5.47 -14.29
N GLY A 188 -22.04 -5.53 -15.53
CA GLY A 188 -20.94 -4.70 -15.99
C GLY A 188 -19.68 -4.81 -15.13
N LEU A 189 -19.41 -6.00 -14.56
CA LEU A 189 -18.25 -6.18 -13.70
C LEU A 189 -16.96 -6.04 -14.50
N THR A 190 -16.05 -5.22 -13.98
CA THR A 190 -14.70 -5.02 -14.49
C THR A 190 -13.68 -5.37 -13.42
N VAL A 191 -12.51 -5.82 -13.85
CA VAL A 191 -11.34 -6.09 -13.00
C VAL A 191 -10.18 -5.27 -13.54
N SER A 192 -9.53 -4.51 -12.67
CA SER A 192 -8.29 -3.78 -12.96
C SER A 192 -7.21 -4.08 -11.92
N ASP A 193 -5.99 -3.61 -12.18
CA ASP A 193 -4.89 -3.61 -11.21
C ASP A 193 -4.60 -4.99 -10.60
N LEU A 194 -4.71 -6.03 -11.43
CA LEU A 194 -4.39 -7.40 -11.03
C LEU A 194 -2.87 -7.53 -10.83
N VAL A 195 -2.46 -7.76 -9.60
CA VAL A 195 -1.07 -7.88 -9.18
C VAL A 195 -0.90 -9.19 -8.42
N ASN A 196 0.04 -10.02 -8.88
CA ASN A 196 0.54 -11.17 -8.13
C ASN A 196 1.85 -10.76 -7.45
N THR A 197 1.98 -11.05 -6.17
CA THR A 197 3.15 -10.75 -5.34
C THR A 197 3.71 -12.05 -4.77
N ASP A 198 5.03 -12.25 -4.92
CA ASP A 198 5.77 -13.32 -4.26
C ASP A 198 6.45 -12.76 -3.00
N PHE A 199 6.26 -13.44 -1.87
CA PHE A 199 6.88 -13.11 -0.58
C PHE A 199 8.02 -14.07 -0.22
N GLY A 200 8.39 -14.98 -1.11
CA GLY A 200 9.36 -16.04 -0.84
C GLY A 200 8.75 -17.18 -0.02
N GLY A 201 9.50 -18.28 0.10
CA GLY A 201 9.06 -19.46 0.87
C GLY A 201 7.75 -20.07 0.37
N GLY A 202 7.37 -19.83 -0.89
CA GLY A 202 6.11 -20.28 -1.49
C GLY A 202 4.87 -19.56 -0.95
N ILE A 203 5.02 -18.38 -0.34
CA ILE A 203 3.94 -17.52 0.12
C ILE A 203 3.71 -16.43 -0.93
N TYR A 204 2.45 -16.17 -1.25
CA TYR A 204 2.04 -15.26 -2.30
C TYR A 204 0.89 -14.37 -1.83
N ALA A 205 0.68 -13.27 -2.54
CA ALA A 205 -0.60 -12.59 -2.59
C ALA A 205 -1.06 -12.38 -4.02
N VAL A 206 -2.38 -12.29 -4.18
CA VAL A 206 -2.99 -11.73 -5.37
C VAL A 206 -3.90 -10.58 -4.93
N SER A 207 -3.83 -9.46 -5.64
CA SER A 207 -4.74 -8.34 -5.45
C SER A 207 -5.27 -7.82 -6.77
N CYS A 208 -6.48 -7.29 -6.76
CA CYS A 208 -7.09 -6.61 -7.89
C CYS A 208 -8.12 -5.60 -7.39
N VAL A 209 -8.60 -4.75 -8.29
CA VAL A 209 -9.75 -3.88 -8.06
C VAL A 209 -10.92 -4.43 -8.87
N VAL A 210 -12.08 -4.59 -8.23
CA VAL A 210 -13.32 -4.95 -8.89
C VAL A 210 -14.29 -3.79 -8.85
N ARG A 211 -14.99 -3.54 -9.95
CA ARG A 211 -16.03 -2.51 -10.03
C ARG A 211 -17.22 -3.06 -10.79
N THR A 212 -18.40 -2.94 -10.21
CA THR A 212 -19.68 -3.22 -10.90
C THR A 212 -20.34 -1.91 -11.33
N THR A 213 -21.28 -1.98 -12.26
CA THR A 213 -22.10 -0.81 -12.65
C THR A 213 -23.44 -0.81 -11.92
N GLY A 214 -24.14 0.33 -11.98
CA GLY A 214 -25.48 0.51 -11.41
C GLY A 214 -25.49 1.00 -9.95
N THR A 215 -26.65 0.91 -9.31
CA THR A 215 -26.91 1.34 -7.93
C THR A 215 -27.55 0.22 -7.12
N GLY A 216 -27.52 0.34 -5.79
CA GLY A 216 -28.10 -0.63 -4.86
C GLY A 216 -27.05 -1.49 -4.16
N THR A 217 -27.50 -2.34 -3.25
CA THR A 217 -26.64 -3.19 -2.43
C THR A 217 -26.60 -4.62 -2.95
N ILE A 218 -25.50 -5.31 -2.69
CA ILE A 218 -25.30 -6.73 -2.97
C ILE A 218 -24.67 -7.39 -1.74
N ASN A 219 -25.07 -8.62 -1.47
CA ASN A 219 -24.39 -9.45 -0.49
C ASN A 219 -23.20 -10.14 -1.18
N SER A 220 -22.00 -9.93 -0.65
CA SER A 220 -20.75 -10.42 -1.23
C SER A 220 -19.94 -11.21 -0.21
N TYR A 221 -18.99 -11.98 -0.72
CA TYR A 221 -18.04 -12.76 0.05
C TYR A 221 -16.77 -12.97 -0.78
N LEU A 222 -15.69 -13.39 -0.14
CA LEU A 222 -14.51 -13.88 -0.83
C LEU A 222 -14.44 -15.40 -0.72
N SER A 223 -13.93 -16.06 -1.75
CA SER A 223 -13.61 -17.48 -1.65
C SER A 223 -12.26 -17.81 -2.28
N PHE A 224 -11.61 -18.86 -1.78
CA PHE A 224 -10.30 -19.29 -2.25
C PHE A 224 -10.15 -20.82 -2.20
N GLY A 225 -9.58 -21.41 -3.25
CA GLY A 225 -9.45 -22.86 -3.38
C GLY A 225 -8.39 -23.31 -4.38
N PRO A 226 -8.17 -24.63 -4.54
CA PRO A 226 -7.04 -25.17 -5.28
C PRO A 226 -7.18 -25.20 -6.81
N SER A 227 -8.32 -24.82 -7.39
CA SER A 227 -8.54 -24.83 -8.86
C SER A 227 -8.29 -26.19 -9.52
N THR A 228 -8.81 -27.26 -8.92
CA THR A 228 -8.59 -28.63 -9.40
C THR A 228 -9.79 -29.53 -9.12
N SER A 229 -10.09 -30.43 -10.05
CA SER A 229 -11.09 -31.50 -9.89
C SER A 229 -10.51 -32.77 -9.27
N VAL A 230 -9.22 -32.81 -8.96
CA VAL A 230 -8.60 -33.95 -8.28
C VAL A 230 -8.86 -33.81 -6.78
N ALA A 231 -9.64 -34.73 -6.23
CA ALA A 231 -9.92 -34.73 -4.80
C ALA A 231 -8.63 -34.88 -3.98
N GLY A 232 -8.49 -34.09 -2.92
CA GLY A 232 -7.33 -34.11 -2.02
C GLY A 232 -6.18 -33.17 -2.41
N GLU A 233 -6.09 -32.73 -3.67
CA GLU A 233 -5.16 -31.65 -4.03
C GLU A 233 -5.55 -30.35 -3.33
N ASP A 234 -4.57 -29.58 -2.88
CA ASP A 234 -4.80 -28.47 -1.95
C ASP A 234 -4.06 -27.17 -2.31
N VAL A 235 -4.49 -26.12 -1.64
CA VAL A 235 -3.81 -24.84 -1.49
C VAL A 235 -4.02 -24.37 -0.05
N ILE A 236 -3.14 -23.50 0.46
CA ILE A 236 -3.26 -22.97 1.81
C ILE A 236 -3.69 -21.50 1.72
N LEU A 237 -4.88 -21.19 2.23
CA LEU A 237 -5.33 -19.81 2.41
C LEU A 237 -4.77 -19.27 3.73
N LEU A 238 -4.18 -18.08 3.72
CA LEU A 238 -3.66 -17.42 4.93
C LEU A 238 -4.65 -16.37 5.45
N GLY A 239 -5.15 -15.52 4.54
CA GLY A 239 -6.10 -14.48 4.88
C GLY A 239 -6.55 -13.68 3.67
N ALA A 240 -7.53 -12.81 3.87
CA ALA A 240 -8.05 -11.95 2.81
C ALA A 240 -8.56 -10.60 3.33
N GLN A 241 -8.66 -9.65 2.41
CA GLN A 241 -9.14 -8.30 2.65
C GLN A 241 -9.98 -7.81 1.47
N CYS A 242 -11.05 -7.08 1.78
CA CYS A 242 -11.89 -6.37 0.82
C CYS A 242 -12.15 -4.97 1.35
N GLU A 243 -11.76 -3.94 0.61
CA GLU A 243 -11.88 -2.54 1.01
C GLU A 243 -12.55 -1.74 -0.10
N VAL A 244 -13.37 -0.76 0.23
CA VAL A 244 -13.83 0.23 -0.76
C VAL A 244 -12.66 1.11 -1.18
N GLY A 245 -12.38 1.18 -2.48
CA GLY A 245 -11.31 1.98 -3.08
C GLY A 245 -10.66 1.33 -4.30
N ASP A 246 -9.83 2.12 -4.98
CA ASP A 246 -9.19 1.73 -6.25
C ASP A 246 -7.77 1.16 -6.07
N TYR A 247 -7.36 0.80 -4.85
CA TYR A 247 -6.10 0.08 -4.60
C TYR A 247 -6.12 -0.59 -3.22
N PRO A 248 -5.45 -1.75 -3.07
CA PRO A 248 -5.37 -2.46 -1.80
C PRO A 248 -4.42 -1.73 -0.85
N THR A 249 -4.80 -1.60 0.42
CA THR A 249 -3.91 -1.06 1.46
C THR A 249 -3.23 -2.16 2.26
N SER A 250 -2.43 -1.75 3.25
CA SER A 250 -1.84 -2.67 4.21
C SER A 250 -2.92 -3.50 4.91
N TYR A 251 -2.54 -4.68 5.37
CA TYR A 251 -3.49 -5.61 5.99
C TYR A 251 -4.16 -5.01 7.23
N ILE A 252 -5.49 -5.04 7.26
CA ILE A 252 -6.33 -4.59 8.36
C ILE A 252 -6.89 -5.87 9.01
N PRO A 253 -6.37 -6.26 10.19
CA PRO A 253 -6.85 -7.44 10.89
C PRO A 253 -8.28 -7.23 11.39
N THR A 254 -9.10 -8.27 11.27
CA THR A 254 -10.50 -8.29 11.72
C THR A 254 -10.79 -9.59 12.47
N SER A 255 -11.66 -9.50 13.48
CA SER A 255 -12.03 -10.62 14.35
C SER A 255 -13.46 -10.45 14.86
N GLY A 256 -14.44 -10.74 14.02
CA GLY A 256 -15.87 -10.73 14.36
C GLY A 256 -16.70 -9.69 13.62
N ALA A 257 -16.06 -8.64 13.10
CA ALA A 257 -16.72 -7.56 12.36
C ALA A 257 -15.74 -6.86 11.43
N ALA A 258 -16.25 -6.02 10.54
CA ALA A 258 -15.42 -5.15 9.72
C ALA A 258 -14.54 -4.25 10.61
N GLY A 259 -13.29 -4.07 10.21
CA GLY A 259 -12.29 -3.28 10.96
C GLY A 259 -11.81 -2.09 10.14
N THR A 260 -11.60 -0.95 10.80
CA THR A 260 -11.19 0.31 10.15
C THR A 260 -9.80 0.71 10.59
N ARG A 261 -8.92 0.97 9.62
CA ARG A 261 -7.66 1.68 9.81
C ARG A 261 -7.88 3.16 9.49
N ALA A 262 -7.55 4.04 10.43
CA ALA A 262 -7.60 5.48 10.27
C ALA A 262 -6.62 5.97 9.19
N ALA A 263 -6.95 7.10 8.55
CA ALA A 263 -6.06 7.77 7.62
C ALA A 263 -4.73 8.17 8.28
N GLU A 264 -3.67 8.15 7.49
CA GLU A 264 -2.37 8.68 7.87
C GLU A 264 -2.26 10.13 7.39
N ALA A 265 -1.92 11.02 8.31
CA ALA A 265 -1.64 12.41 8.00
C ALA A 265 -0.18 12.70 8.32
N PHE A 266 0.52 13.29 7.34
CA PHE A 266 1.89 13.73 7.48
C PHE A 266 1.94 15.23 7.19
N THR A 267 2.52 16.00 8.10
CA THR A 267 2.71 17.44 7.90
C THR A 267 4.18 17.78 8.02
N LEU A 268 4.63 18.76 7.23
CA LEU A 268 5.95 19.36 7.33
C LEU A 268 5.78 20.85 7.61
N THR A 269 6.11 21.27 8.83
CA THR A 269 6.14 22.68 9.19
C THR A 269 7.44 23.32 8.68
N MET A 270 7.30 24.34 7.85
CA MET A 270 8.42 25.10 7.28
C MET A 270 8.44 26.54 7.80
N PRO A 271 9.18 26.82 8.89
CA PRO A 271 9.07 28.11 9.60
C PRO A 271 9.71 29.32 8.89
N PHE A 272 10.15 29.20 7.63
CA PHE A 272 10.98 30.24 6.98
C PHE A 272 10.74 30.44 5.48
N LEU A 273 9.64 29.98 4.90
CA LEU A 273 9.34 30.24 3.48
C LEU A 273 8.35 31.39 3.32
N THR A 274 8.88 32.61 3.21
CA THR A 274 8.09 33.78 2.81
C THR A 274 8.02 33.92 1.28
N ASN A 275 8.92 33.27 0.52
CA ASN A 275 9.01 33.28 -0.95
C ASN A 275 9.92 32.14 -1.49
N GLY A 276 9.65 30.89 -1.13
CA GLY A 276 10.46 29.74 -1.57
C GLY A 276 9.93 29.06 -2.84
N LEU A 277 10.82 28.74 -3.79
CA LEU A 277 10.53 27.76 -4.85
C LEU A 277 10.71 26.34 -4.31
N PHE A 278 9.71 25.49 -4.54
CA PHE A 278 9.75 24.08 -4.20
C PHE A 278 10.26 23.27 -5.39
N TYR A 279 11.27 22.45 -5.16
CA TYR A 279 11.64 21.38 -6.08
C TYR A 279 11.40 20.05 -5.38
N SER A 280 10.60 19.18 -5.99
CA SER A 280 10.55 17.76 -5.66
C SER A 280 11.33 17.01 -6.73
N SER A 281 12.15 16.04 -6.34
CA SER A 281 12.82 15.15 -7.29
C SER A 281 11.95 13.94 -7.67
N ALA A 282 10.63 14.04 -7.48
CA ALA A 282 9.70 13.05 -7.99
C ALA A 282 9.57 13.18 -9.51
N SER A 283 9.20 12.09 -10.19
CA SER A 283 8.63 12.18 -11.54
C SER A 283 7.57 13.28 -11.54
N ALA A 284 7.63 14.22 -12.49
CA ALA A 284 6.84 15.45 -12.53
C ALA A 284 5.30 15.26 -12.62
N THR A 285 4.81 14.03 -12.43
CA THR A 285 3.40 13.63 -12.41
C THR A 285 2.79 13.56 -11.01
N ASP A 286 3.60 13.56 -9.94
CA ASP A 286 3.15 13.00 -8.64
C ASP A 286 2.95 14.03 -7.51
N VAL A 287 2.95 15.34 -7.80
CA VAL A 287 2.67 16.36 -6.79
C VAL A 287 1.72 17.42 -7.36
N SER A 288 0.45 17.38 -6.95
CA SER A 288 -0.46 18.51 -7.14
C SER A 288 -0.11 19.60 -6.11
N LEU A 289 0.74 20.55 -6.52
CA LEU A 289 0.98 21.76 -5.73
C LEU A 289 -0.15 22.75 -6.03
N GLY A 290 -1.15 22.79 -5.17
CA GLY A 290 -2.10 23.90 -5.15
C GLY A 290 -1.40 25.22 -4.84
N ASN A 291 -1.90 26.33 -5.40
CA ASN A 291 -1.52 27.66 -4.94
C ASN A 291 -2.05 27.83 -3.51
N PHE A 292 -1.19 27.73 -2.50
CA PHE A 292 -1.59 27.89 -1.10
C PHE A 292 -1.12 29.22 -0.54
N SER A 293 -2.08 30.02 -0.09
CA SER A 293 -1.82 31.14 0.80
C SER A 293 -1.61 30.60 2.23
N GLN A 294 -0.38 30.79 2.73
CA GLN A 294 0.11 30.53 4.10
C GLN A 294 0.42 29.07 4.48
N ASN A 295 1.73 28.87 4.72
CA ASN A 295 2.41 28.01 5.71
C ASN A 295 2.10 26.51 5.85
N GLU A 296 1.18 25.91 5.11
CA GLU A 296 0.92 24.48 5.18
C GLU A 296 1.04 23.82 3.80
N VAL A 297 1.89 22.78 3.72
CA VAL A 297 1.97 21.89 2.57
C VAL A 297 1.43 20.53 2.99
N MET A 298 0.27 20.17 2.44
CA MET A 298 -0.31 18.83 2.56
C MET A 298 0.25 17.97 1.43
N VAL A 299 0.89 16.85 1.76
CA VAL A 299 1.27 15.83 0.77
C VAL A 299 0.15 14.79 0.75
N ASP A 300 -0.73 14.85 -0.24
CA ASP A 300 -1.77 13.84 -0.45
C ASP A 300 -1.22 12.66 -1.27
N SER A 301 -1.69 11.46 -0.93
CA SER A 301 -1.16 10.19 -1.43
C SER A 301 -1.56 9.96 -2.89
N LEU A 302 -0.60 9.99 -3.81
CA LEU A 302 -0.71 9.29 -5.09
C LEU A 302 0.55 8.48 -5.37
N ALA A 303 0.30 7.26 -5.81
CA ALA A 303 1.21 6.14 -5.83
C ALA A 303 2.38 6.35 -6.81
N THR A 304 3.62 6.36 -6.31
CA THR A 304 4.74 5.59 -6.91
C THR A 304 6.03 5.64 -6.08
N ARG A 305 6.88 4.65 -6.38
CA ARG A 305 8.07 4.19 -5.67
C ARG A 305 9.32 5.03 -5.99
N SER A 306 9.52 6.18 -5.35
CA SER A 306 10.84 6.82 -5.32
C SER A 306 11.02 7.65 -4.05
N ALA A 307 12.26 7.70 -3.56
CA ALA A 307 12.64 8.52 -2.41
C ALA A 307 12.38 10.00 -2.73
N THR A 308 11.30 10.55 -2.18
CA THR A 308 10.96 11.96 -2.37
C THR A 308 11.92 12.83 -1.55
N SER A 309 12.79 13.57 -2.24
CA SER A 309 13.58 14.64 -1.62
C SER A 309 12.88 15.98 -1.89
N PHE A 310 12.62 16.75 -0.83
CA PHE A 310 12.09 18.11 -0.94
C PHE A 310 13.23 19.11 -0.75
N TYR A 311 13.30 20.10 -1.65
CA TYR A 311 14.23 21.21 -1.58
C TYR A 311 13.46 22.52 -1.36
N ALA A 312 13.93 23.32 -0.42
CA ALA A 312 13.47 24.69 -0.23
C ALA A 312 14.68 25.62 -0.32
N GLU A 313 14.68 26.52 -1.30
CA GLU A 313 15.63 27.62 -1.33
C GLU A 313 15.14 28.77 -0.45
N LEU A 314 15.95 29.15 0.51
CA LEU A 314 15.75 30.36 1.29
C LEU A 314 16.11 31.58 0.43
N GLY A 315 15.15 32.49 0.25
CA GLY A 315 15.33 33.84 -0.29
C GLY A 315 15.82 34.81 0.78
#